data_AF-A0A3D5FXH2-F1
#
_entry.id   AF-A0A3D5FXH2-F1
#
_cell.length_a   1.000
_cell.length_b   1.000
_cell.length_c   1.000
_cell.angle_alpha   90.00
_cell.angle_beta   90.00
_cell.angle_gamma   90.00
#
_symmetry.space_group_name_H-M   'P 1'
#
loop_
_entity.id
_entity.type
_entity.pdbx_description
1 polymer ?
#
loop_
_entity_poly.entity_id
_entity_poly.type
_entity_poly.pdbx_seq_one_letter_code
_entity_poly.pdbx_strand_id
1 'polypeptide(L)'
;PTGFEDVVGIDSALWRPTAVFPAPGQTLEIVGDYEISFRNDGDVPLDLRDDLRFFDDGDFLVDNHIPFALPLRLPPQSTTWQRGSFVLRGGEDAGRYGLRTLRVAIRLSRVEGDSPSGG
;
A
#
# COMPACT_ATOMS: atom_id res chain seq x y z
N PRO A 1 16.04 8.52 0.09
CA PRO A 1 15.96 9.99 0.31
C PRO A 1 15.51 10.24 1.75
N THR A 2 16.47 10.54 2.62
CA THR A 2 16.24 11.02 3.99
C THR A 2 15.71 12.45 3.92
N GLY A 3 14.71 12.80 4.75
CA GLY A 3 14.24 14.19 4.91
C GLY A 3 12.75 14.47 4.69
N PHE A 4 11.93 13.50 4.27
CA PHE A 4 10.46 13.64 4.21
C PHE A 4 9.73 12.83 5.28
N GLU A 5 10.48 12.21 6.18
CA GLU A 5 9.98 11.29 7.21
C GLU A 5 8.95 11.95 8.13
N ASP A 6 9.06 13.27 8.33
CA ASP A 6 8.14 14.06 9.16
C ASP A 6 7.09 14.86 8.35
N VAL A 7 7.15 14.80 7.01
CA VAL A 7 6.32 15.64 6.13
C VAL A 7 5.08 14.90 5.61
N VAL A 8 5.18 13.57 5.50
CA VAL A 8 4.06 12.73 5.04
C VAL A 8 3.65 11.77 6.14
N GLY A 9 2.40 11.89 6.58
CA GLY A 9 1.77 10.97 7.52
C GLY A 9 0.86 9.96 6.81
N ILE A 10 0.69 8.79 7.43
CA ILE A 10 -0.42 7.88 7.14
C ILE A 10 -1.49 8.13 8.20
N ASP A 11 -2.60 8.77 7.82
CA ASP A 11 -3.69 9.06 8.78
C ASP A 11 -4.51 7.80 9.07
N SER A 12 -4.72 6.96 8.07
CA SER A 12 -5.43 5.69 8.21
C SER A 12 -4.97 4.67 7.17
N ALA A 13 -4.86 3.41 7.59
CA ALA A 13 -4.73 2.26 6.69
C ALA A 13 -5.79 1.22 7.06
N LEU A 14 -6.62 0.86 6.10
CA LEU A 14 -7.68 -0.12 6.27
C LEU A 14 -7.62 -1.13 5.13
N TRP A 15 -7.75 -2.40 5.48
CA TRP A 15 -7.94 -3.48 4.52
C TRP A 15 -9.10 -4.37 4.97
N ARG A 16 -9.83 -4.88 3.98
CA ARG A 16 -11.03 -5.70 4.20
C ARG A 16 -10.86 -7.02 3.44
N PRO A 17 -10.19 -8.01 4.06
CA PRO A 17 -9.99 -9.31 3.41
C PRO A 17 -11.32 -10.07 3.38
N THR A 18 -11.60 -10.67 2.24
CA THR A 18 -12.70 -11.60 2.00
C THR A 18 -12.09 -12.93 1.57
N ALA A 19 -12.21 -13.96 2.42
CA ALA A 19 -11.74 -15.28 2.07
C ALA A 19 -12.65 -15.91 1.01
N VAL A 20 -12.07 -16.36 -0.10
CA VAL A 20 -12.78 -17.16 -1.11
C VAL A 20 -12.39 -18.62 -0.88
N PHE A 21 -13.28 -19.38 -0.23
CA PHE A 21 -13.00 -20.79 0.04
C PHE A 21 -12.93 -21.59 -1.26
N PRO A 22 -11.79 -22.22 -1.56
CA PRO A 22 -11.62 -22.98 -2.78
C PRO A 22 -12.38 -24.31 -2.71
N ALA A 23 -12.68 -24.90 -3.88
CA ALA A 23 -13.13 -26.28 -3.95
C ALA A 23 -12.01 -27.23 -3.46
N PRO A 24 -12.32 -28.49 -3.08
CA PRO A 24 -11.30 -29.46 -2.70
C PRO A 24 -10.22 -29.59 -3.78
N GLY A 25 -8.95 -29.42 -3.40
CA GLY A 25 -7.79 -29.48 -4.30
C GLY A 25 -7.40 -28.16 -4.99
N GLN A 26 -8.07 -27.05 -4.67
CA GLN A 26 -7.70 -25.72 -5.15
C GLN A 26 -6.99 -24.89 -4.05
N THR A 27 -6.08 -24.03 -4.48
CA THR A 27 -5.36 -23.07 -3.63
C THR A 27 -6.33 -22.04 -3.06
N LEU A 28 -6.18 -21.69 -1.78
CA LEU A 28 -6.98 -20.61 -1.19
C LEU A 28 -6.59 -19.27 -1.81
N GLU A 29 -7.60 -18.53 -2.27
CA GLU A 29 -7.46 -17.14 -2.66
C GLU A 29 -8.13 -16.25 -1.60
N ILE A 30 -7.38 -15.28 -1.08
CA ILE A 30 -7.94 -14.21 -0.26
C ILE A 30 -7.96 -12.97 -1.12
N VAL A 31 -9.15 -12.47 -1.41
CA VAL A 31 -9.34 -11.24 -2.16
C VAL A 31 -9.77 -10.14 -1.21
N GLY A 32 -9.52 -8.89 -1.53
CA GLY A 32 -10.03 -7.82 -0.70
C GLY A 32 -9.71 -6.45 -1.25
N ASP A 33 -10.22 -5.45 -0.55
CA ASP A 33 -9.97 -4.05 -0.86
C ASP A 33 -9.11 -3.42 0.23
N TYR A 34 -8.32 -2.45 -0.17
CA TYR A 34 -7.55 -1.60 0.73
C TYR A 34 -7.83 -0.12 0.47
N GLU A 35 -7.69 0.66 1.53
CA GLU A 35 -7.83 2.10 1.53
C GLU A 35 -6.80 2.71 2.48
N ILE A 36 -5.96 3.59 1.96
CA ILE A 36 -4.91 4.27 2.72
C ILE A 36 -5.05 5.77 2.49
N SER A 37 -5.03 6.56 3.57
CA SER A 37 -4.97 8.01 3.50
C SER A 37 -3.56 8.49 3.83
N PHE A 38 -3.01 9.29 2.91
CA PHE A 38 -1.73 9.94 3.08
C PHE A 38 -1.95 11.43 3.23
N ARG A 39 -1.38 12.03 4.27
CA ARG A 39 -1.40 13.47 4.48
C ARG A 39 -0.02 14.03 4.17
N ASN A 40 0.05 15.04 3.30
CA ASN A 40 1.25 15.82 3.07
C ASN A 40 1.12 17.15 3.80
N ASP A 41 1.83 17.27 4.92
CA ASP A 41 1.91 18.48 5.76
C ASP A 41 2.99 19.45 5.26
N GLY A 42 3.61 19.14 4.11
CA GLY A 42 4.60 19.99 3.45
C GLY A 42 3.97 21.07 2.56
N ASP A 43 4.82 22.00 2.14
CA ASP A 43 4.49 23.11 1.24
C ASP A 43 4.74 22.78 -0.25
N VAL A 44 5.38 21.64 -0.54
CA VAL A 44 5.65 21.15 -1.89
C VAL A 44 4.87 19.88 -2.23
N PRO A 45 4.52 19.67 -3.51
CA PRO A 45 3.94 18.41 -3.96
C PRO A 45 5.00 17.29 -3.97
N LEU A 46 4.56 16.07 -3.65
CA LEU A 46 5.39 14.88 -3.60
C LEU A 46 4.81 13.77 -4.48
N ASP A 47 5.67 12.96 -5.05
CA ASP A 47 5.30 11.68 -5.66
C ASP A 47 5.59 10.56 -4.67
N LEU A 48 4.57 9.75 -4.42
CA LEU A 48 4.62 8.59 -3.54
C LEU A 48 4.63 7.31 -4.39
N ARG A 49 5.56 6.42 -4.08
CA ARG A 49 5.53 5.03 -4.50
C ARG A 49 5.45 4.16 -3.27
N ASP A 50 4.50 3.25 -3.23
CA ASP A 50 4.31 2.31 -2.15
C ASP A 50 4.59 0.87 -2.59
N ASP A 51 5.00 0.07 -1.61
CA ASP A 51 5.09 -1.37 -1.68
C ASP A 51 4.27 -1.94 -0.51
N LEU A 52 3.15 -2.59 -0.84
CA LEU A 52 2.15 -3.11 0.07
C LEU A 52 2.45 -4.58 0.30
N ARG A 53 2.62 -4.99 1.55
CA ARG A 53 3.02 -6.36 1.90
C ARG A 53 2.11 -6.94 2.97
N PHE A 54 1.71 -8.19 2.79
CA PHE A 54 0.85 -8.91 3.73
C PHE A 54 1.61 -10.03 4.41
N PHE A 55 1.34 -10.23 5.70
CA PHE A 55 1.99 -11.23 6.54
C PHE A 55 0.98 -12.07 7.31
N ASP A 56 1.31 -13.34 7.51
CA ASP A 56 0.55 -14.27 8.36
C ASP A 56 0.90 -14.13 9.86
N ASP A 57 0.31 -14.98 10.70
CA ASP A 57 0.54 -15.03 12.16
C ASP A 57 2.02 -15.27 12.54
N GLY A 58 2.86 -15.78 11.64
CA GLY A 58 4.28 -16.06 11.86
C GLY A 58 5.22 -14.98 11.31
N ASP A 59 4.69 -13.83 10.87
CA ASP A 59 5.44 -12.80 10.13
C ASP A 59 6.05 -13.32 8.80
N PHE A 60 5.49 -14.39 8.22
CA PHE A 60 5.88 -14.84 6.89
C PHE A 60 5.16 -14.03 5.82
N LEU A 61 5.90 -13.64 4.77
CA LEU A 61 5.35 -12.89 3.65
C LEU A 61 4.38 -13.76 2.86
N VAL A 62 3.13 -13.30 2.75
CA VAL A 62 2.07 -13.91 1.94
C VAL A 62 1.79 -12.95 0.79
N ASP A 63 2.54 -13.04 -0.30
CA ASP A 63 2.38 -12.12 -1.43
C ASP A 63 2.28 -12.87 -2.76
N ASN A 64 1.24 -12.55 -3.54
CA ASN A 64 1.06 -13.04 -4.88
C ASN A 64 0.31 -11.99 -5.72
N HIS A 65 1.01 -10.87 -5.94
CA HIS A 65 0.72 -9.84 -6.94
C HIS A 65 -0.31 -8.79 -6.53
N ILE A 66 0.19 -7.63 -6.12
CA ILE A 66 -0.57 -6.39 -6.02
C ILE A 66 -0.17 -5.54 -7.22
N PRO A 67 -1.10 -5.17 -8.13
CA PRO A 67 -0.79 -4.24 -9.19
C PRO A 67 -0.47 -2.89 -8.54
N PHE A 68 0.82 -2.59 -8.39
CA PHE A 68 1.27 -1.31 -7.87
C PHE A 68 0.72 -0.21 -8.76
N ALA A 69 -0.14 0.62 -8.17
CA ALA A 69 -0.59 1.82 -8.82
C ALA A 69 0.63 2.71 -9.07
N LEU A 70 0.64 3.27 -10.28
CA LEU A 70 1.50 4.36 -10.73
C LEU A 70 1.69 5.42 -9.63
N PRO A 71 2.81 6.16 -9.64
CA PRO A 71 3.14 7.11 -8.57
C PRO A 71 1.93 7.97 -8.17
N LEU A 72 1.60 7.95 -6.88
CA LEU A 72 0.52 8.73 -6.31
C LEU A 72 1.04 10.13 -6.02
N ARG A 73 0.41 11.14 -6.63
CA ARG A 73 0.75 12.53 -6.33
C ARG A 73 0.07 12.99 -5.05
N LEU A 74 0.85 13.54 -4.13
CA LEU A 74 0.42 14.15 -2.88
C LEU A 74 0.54 15.67 -2.98
N PRO A 75 -0.57 16.41 -3.18
CA PRO A 75 -0.55 17.87 -3.15
C PRO A 75 -0.10 18.39 -1.77
N PRO A 76 0.51 19.58 -1.69
CA PRO A 76 0.87 20.18 -0.41
C PRO A 76 -0.37 20.48 0.44
N GLN A 77 -0.23 20.39 1.76
CA GLN A 77 -1.28 20.68 2.74
C GLN A 77 -2.60 19.94 2.46
N SER A 78 -2.51 18.67 2.04
CA SER A 78 -3.67 17.91 1.58
C SER A 78 -3.61 16.44 1.98
N THR A 79 -4.79 15.82 2.05
CA THR A 79 -4.97 14.39 2.24
C THR A 79 -5.36 13.74 0.92
N THR A 80 -4.59 12.74 0.50
CA THR A 80 -4.84 11.95 -0.71
C THR A 80 -5.17 10.51 -0.32
N TRP A 81 -6.18 9.95 -0.97
CA TRP A 81 -6.61 8.58 -0.73
C TRP A 81 -6.14 7.65 -1.84
N GLN A 82 -5.43 6.59 -1.46
CA GLN A 82 -5.13 5.45 -2.32
C GLN A 82 -6.15 4.35 -2.03
N ARG A 83 -6.75 3.80 -3.09
CA ARG A 83 -7.71 2.70 -3.01
C ARG A 83 -7.37 1.68 -4.07
N GLY A 84 -7.53 0.41 -3.74
CA GLY A 84 -7.34 -0.67 -4.68
C GLY A 84 -7.82 -2.00 -4.13
N SER A 85 -7.63 -3.03 -4.94
CA SER A 85 -7.94 -4.41 -4.58
C SER A 85 -6.66 -5.25 -4.60
N PHE A 86 -6.64 -6.31 -3.80
CA PHE A 86 -5.54 -7.26 -3.70
C PHE A 86 -6.07 -8.68 -3.83
N VAL A 87 -5.19 -9.58 -4.30
CA VAL A 87 -5.41 -11.03 -4.33
C VAL A 87 -4.19 -11.68 -3.71
N LEU A 88 -4.38 -12.47 -2.66
CA LEU A 88 -3.33 -13.26 -2.04
C LEU A 88 -3.62 -14.72 -2.30
N ARG A 89 -2.67 -15.38 -2.97
CA ARG A 89 -2.71 -16.82 -3.22
C ARG A 89 -1.77 -17.48 -2.24
N GLY A 90 -2.31 -18.28 -1.33
CA GLY A 90 -1.51 -19.01 -0.34
C GLY A 90 -1.78 -20.51 -0.40
N GLY A 91 -0.80 -21.31 -0.01
CA GLY A 91 -0.98 -22.75 0.19
C GLY A 91 -2.00 -23.05 1.29
N GLU A 92 -2.26 -24.34 1.58
CA GLU A 92 -3.24 -24.78 2.61
C GLU A 92 -3.08 -24.04 3.96
N ASP A 93 -1.86 -23.65 4.30
CA ASP A 93 -1.51 -22.92 5.52
C ASP A 93 -2.03 -21.47 5.59
N ALA A 94 -2.14 -20.75 4.47
CA ALA A 94 -2.60 -19.36 4.47
C ALA A 94 -4.06 -19.22 4.94
N GLY A 95 -4.87 -20.27 4.73
CA GLY A 95 -6.24 -20.35 5.24
C GLY A 95 -6.34 -20.68 6.71
N ARG A 96 -5.29 -21.29 7.27
CA ARG A 96 -5.24 -21.76 8.64
C ARG A 96 -4.81 -20.68 9.61
N TYR A 97 -3.86 -19.83 9.20
CA TYR A 97 -3.27 -18.80 10.06
C TYR A 97 -3.95 -17.44 9.95
N GLY A 98 -4.67 -17.18 8.85
CA GLY A 98 -5.32 -15.88 8.64
C GLY A 98 -4.31 -14.75 8.41
N LEU A 99 -4.74 -13.71 7.70
CA LEU A 99 -3.92 -12.53 7.48
C LEU A 99 -4.04 -11.61 8.70
N ARG A 100 -2.91 -11.19 9.27
CA ARG A 100 -2.92 -10.27 10.41
C ARG A 100 -2.33 -8.91 10.15
N THR A 101 -1.27 -8.85 9.35
CA THR A 101 -0.49 -7.62 9.25
C THR A 101 -0.34 -7.17 7.82
N LEU A 102 -0.76 -5.93 7.58
CA LEU A 102 -0.40 -5.15 6.42
C LEU A 102 0.81 -4.27 6.77
N ARG A 103 1.85 -4.28 5.94
CA ARG A 103 2.94 -3.32 6.00
C ARG A 103 2.96 -2.51 4.70
N VAL A 104 3.10 -1.19 4.84
CA VAL A 104 3.24 -0.26 3.72
C VAL A 104 4.66 0.29 3.75
N ALA A 105 5.46 -0.02 2.74
CA ALA A 105 6.77 0.57 2.56
C ALA A 105 6.68 1.71 1.55
N ILE A 106 7.07 2.92 1.96
CA ILE A 106 6.85 4.13 1.16
C ILE A 106 8.19 4.69 0.68
N ARG A 107 8.20 5.16 -0.57
CA ARG A 107 9.27 5.98 -1.14
C ARG A 107 8.68 7.28 -1.64
N LEU A 108 9.23 8.39 -1.13
CA LEU A 108 8.82 9.74 -1.50
C LEU A 108 9.90 10.39 -2.36
N SER A 109 9.46 11.09 -3.39
CA SER A 109 10.30 11.99 -4.19
C SER A 109 9.58 13.31 -4.40
N ARG A 110 10.33 14.39 -4.61
CA ARG A 110 9.73 15.59 -5.18
C ARG A 110 9.26 15.28 -6.60
N VAL A 111 8.20 15.94 -7.01
CA VAL A 111 7.78 15.91 -8.40
C VAL A 111 8.87 16.58 -9.24
N GLU A 112 9.45 15.86 -10.20
CA GLU A 112 10.29 16.49 -11.22
C GLU A 112 9.39 17.30 -12.16
N GLY A 113 9.47 18.63 -12.10
CA GLY A 113 8.67 19.49 -12.97
C GLY A 113 8.43 20.94 -12.54
N ASP A 114 8.96 21.42 -11.41
CA ASP A 114 8.98 22.85 -11.09
C ASP A 114 10.43 23.28 -10.81
N SER A 115 11.25 23.23 -11.84
CA SER A 115 12.30 24.27 -11.90
C SER A 115 11.56 25.54 -12.31
N PRO A 116 11.56 26.62 -11.51
CA PRO A 116 11.25 27.91 -12.10
C PRO A 116 12.29 28.08 -13.22
N SER A 117 11.81 28.18 -14.45
CA SER A 117 12.59 28.70 -15.57
C SER A 117 13.00 30.12 -15.17
N GLY A 118 14.11 30.22 -14.43
CA GLY A 118 14.74 31.46 -14.06
C GLY A 118 15.61 31.94 -15.22
N GLY A 119 15.39 33.19 -15.63
CA GLY A 119 16.22 33.89 -16.61
C GLY A 119 15.39 34.79 -17.50
#